data_AF-A0A947PL33-F1
#
_entry.id   AF-A0A947PL33-F1
#
_cell.length_a   1.000
_cell.length_b   1.000
_cell.length_c   1.000
_cell.angle_alpha   90.00
_cell.angle_beta   90.00
_cell.angle_gamma   90.00
#
_symmetry.space_group_name_H-M   'P 1'
#
loop_
_entity.id
_entity.type
_entity.pdbx_description
1 polymer ?
#
loop_
_entity_poly.entity_id
_entity_poly.type
_entity_poly.pdbx_seq_one_letter_code
_entity_poly.pdbx_strand_id
1 'polypeptide(L)'
;MVRSEDGQLHVVGSPVEKFGSGASLPAKLPPRTRGPKVSTQTWHTADCPWFSTLVFQFAFERIEPTVSNTPLAPTSLTSPTAGQVIRAYACQCGHPIFFRNSTCLACNTPLGYHPEQALLLSLMPGTTHDTWVDWKTEGPEYHRCANLNTPAACNWLLPVSESLAHKQLCRACRLNRTIPDLADPQHPENGELWGRIELAKRRLVSALLVMGLPVASRETEDTARGLMFDFLRSPDCGPRVMTGHNDGLITLDIMEADHGKRETTREAMQESYRTLVGHLRHEVGHYYWDRVVAGTEWLSGFRALFGDETQDYGDRLRAYYKNGPPADWALHFVSAYASSHPWEDWAECWAHYMHMRDTVDTAQSFGLSIDSTQLEFTPFQMDDLHQPEHPQADRFLALLNRWTQLTMLLNGMSRAMGQPDFYPFVLAHEVVPKLQFIDLLVNATREQASAS
;
A
#
# COMPACT_ATOMS: atom_id res chain seq x y z
N MET A 1 18.57 1.56 13.46
CA MET A 1 18.91 2.05 14.82
C MET A 1 19.72 0.96 15.52
N VAL A 2 20.80 1.25 16.25
CA VAL A 2 21.61 0.23 16.94
C VAL A 2 21.45 0.36 18.46
N ARG A 3 21.29 -0.78 19.12
CA ARG A 3 21.29 -0.94 20.57
C ARG A 3 22.74 -0.94 21.07
N SER A 4 23.12 0.00 21.93
CA SER A 4 24.40 -0.07 22.64
C SER A 4 24.29 -1.07 23.81
N GLU A 5 25.41 -1.70 24.18
CA GLU A 5 25.51 -2.64 25.32
C GLU A 5 25.15 -1.99 26.67
N ASP A 6 25.04 -0.66 26.72
CA ASP A 6 24.84 0.13 27.93
C ASP A 6 23.38 0.64 28.09
N GLY A 7 22.49 0.30 27.15
CA GLY A 7 21.09 0.74 27.19
C GLY A 7 20.87 2.25 26.99
N GLN A 8 21.88 3.00 26.54
CA GLN A 8 21.73 4.42 26.18
C GLN A 8 21.53 4.62 24.68
N LEU A 9 20.49 5.41 24.37
CA LEU A 9 20.07 5.83 23.03
C LEU A 9 21.00 6.92 22.47
N HIS A 10 21.63 6.64 21.34
CA HIS A 10 22.21 7.66 20.47
C HIS A 10 21.54 7.60 19.10
N VAL A 11 20.67 8.59 18.83
CA VAL A 11 20.03 8.78 17.53
C VAL A 11 20.85 9.82 16.77
N VAL A 12 21.53 9.37 15.72
CA VAL A 12 22.23 10.29 14.82
C VAL A 12 21.25 10.72 13.73
N GLY A 13 20.74 11.95 13.86
CA GLY A 13 19.91 12.58 12.84
C GLY A 13 20.71 12.89 11.57
N SER A 14 20.02 12.87 10.43
CA SER A 14 20.49 13.51 9.21
C SER A 14 20.49 15.03 9.41
N PRO A 15 21.60 15.76 9.13
CA PRO A 15 21.64 17.20 9.21
C PRO A 15 21.09 17.78 7.90
N VAL A 16 19.82 18.15 7.89
CA VAL A 16 19.34 19.17 6.94
C VAL A 16 19.20 20.46 7.73
N GLU A 17 19.84 21.49 7.20
CA GLU A 17 20.57 22.48 7.96
C GLU A 17 19.73 23.66 8.45
N LYS A 18 20.27 24.27 9.52
CA LYS A 18 20.00 25.65 9.93
C LYS A 18 20.34 26.59 8.76
N PHE A 19 19.36 27.28 8.20
CA PHE A 19 19.60 28.57 7.56
C PHE A 19 19.11 29.69 8.47
N GLY A 20 20.09 30.45 8.97
CA GLY A 20 19.89 31.59 9.83
C GLY A 20 19.19 32.75 9.12
N SER A 21 18.27 33.37 9.84
CA SER A 21 17.74 34.69 9.54
C SER A 21 18.83 35.75 9.71
N GLY A 22 19.25 36.38 8.61
CA GLY A 22 20.07 37.58 8.67
C GLY A 22 20.79 37.92 7.38
N ALA A 23 20.17 38.75 6.53
CA ALA A 23 20.81 39.89 5.87
C ALA A 23 19.87 40.58 4.85
N SER A 24 19.51 41.81 5.22
CA SER A 24 19.16 42.98 4.40
C SER A 24 19.38 42.96 2.88
N LEU A 25 18.34 43.41 2.17
CA LEU A 25 18.34 43.99 0.82
C LEU A 25 19.46 45.03 0.60
N PRO A 26 19.93 45.18 -0.65
CA PRO A 26 20.11 46.52 -1.18
C PRO A 26 19.45 46.72 -2.54
N ALA A 27 18.76 47.86 -2.64
CA ALA A 27 18.27 48.47 -3.86
C ALA A 27 19.41 48.96 -4.76
N LYS A 28 19.23 48.85 -6.09
CA LYS A 28 19.47 49.91 -7.12
C LYS A 28 19.32 49.37 -8.55
N LEU A 29 18.31 49.85 -9.27
CA LEU A 29 18.18 49.78 -10.73
C LEU A 29 18.92 50.96 -11.41
N PRO A 30 19.46 50.80 -12.63
CA PRO A 30 19.72 51.89 -13.56
C PRO A 30 18.64 52.00 -14.67
N PRO A 31 18.59 53.11 -15.44
CA PRO A 31 17.34 53.70 -15.91
C PRO A 31 16.85 53.22 -17.30
N ARG A 32 15.53 53.33 -17.48
CA ARG A 32 14.77 53.06 -18.71
C ARG A 32 15.02 54.11 -19.81
N THR A 33 15.27 53.64 -21.03
CA THR A 33 14.95 54.36 -22.28
C THR A 33 13.56 53.97 -22.78
N ARG A 34 12.79 54.97 -23.20
CA ARG A 34 11.36 54.90 -23.58
C ARG A 34 11.13 54.23 -24.94
N GLY A 35 10.13 53.35 -25.01
CA GLY A 35 9.42 52.85 -26.20
C GLY A 35 7.95 52.61 -25.82
N PRO A 36 6.99 52.61 -26.77
CA PRO A 36 5.73 53.34 -26.61
C PRO A 36 4.69 52.67 -25.71
N LYS A 37 3.83 53.54 -25.15
CA LYS A 37 2.72 53.25 -24.25
C LYS A 37 1.73 52.24 -24.86
N VAL A 38 1.42 51.19 -24.11
CA VAL A 38 0.15 50.45 -24.27
C VAL A 38 -0.69 50.77 -23.04
N SER A 39 -1.82 51.41 -23.30
CA SER A 39 -2.85 51.77 -22.33
C SER A 39 -3.56 50.53 -21.80
N THR A 40 -3.78 50.50 -20.49
CA THR A 40 -4.83 49.70 -19.86
C THR A 40 -6.18 50.05 -20.46
N GLN A 41 -6.78 49.08 -21.16
CA GLN A 41 -8.20 49.08 -21.45
C GLN A 41 -8.78 47.70 -21.14
N THR A 42 -9.69 47.71 -20.18
CA THR A 42 -10.78 46.76 -19.98
C THR A 42 -11.46 46.45 -21.31
N TRP A 43 -11.63 45.17 -21.63
CA TRP A 43 -12.43 44.74 -22.78
C TRP A 43 -13.70 44.05 -22.30
N HIS A 44 -14.81 44.74 -22.55
CA HIS A 44 -16.14 44.19 -22.62
C HIS A 44 -16.22 43.13 -23.72
N THR A 45 -17.07 42.14 -23.46
CA THR A 45 -17.60 41.14 -24.39
C THR A 45 -18.18 41.79 -25.66
N ALA A 46 -17.57 41.54 -26.81
CA ALA A 46 -18.23 41.47 -28.11
C ALA A 46 -17.25 40.93 -29.18
N ASP A 47 -17.55 39.73 -29.68
CA ASP A 47 -17.37 39.22 -31.03
C ASP A 47 -15.99 39.23 -31.69
N CYS A 48 -15.37 38.03 -31.73
CA CYS A 48 -14.46 37.64 -32.80
C CYS A 48 -14.71 36.16 -33.17
N PRO A 49 -14.73 35.79 -34.47
CA PRO A 49 -15.72 34.87 -35.01
C PRO A 49 -15.10 33.58 -35.55
N TRP A 50 -15.25 32.47 -34.82
CA TRP A 50 -15.02 31.10 -35.36
C TRP A 50 -16.02 30.06 -34.82
N PHE A 51 -17.11 30.49 -34.18
CA PHE A 51 -18.25 29.64 -33.85
C PHE A 51 -19.45 30.05 -34.70
N SER A 52 -19.49 29.56 -35.94
CA SER A 52 -20.75 29.47 -36.68
C SER A 52 -21.42 28.16 -36.30
N THR A 53 -22.63 28.30 -35.80
CA THR A 53 -23.59 27.28 -35.43
C THR A 53 -23.76 26.24 -36.55
N LEU A 54 -23.13 25.08 -36.41
CA LEU A 54 -23.58 23.85 -37.08
C LEU A 54 -24.55 23.17 -36.12
N VAL A 55 -25.83 23.53 -36.26
CA VAL A 55 -26.92 22.68 -35.82
C VAL A 55 -26.85 21.44 -36.70
N PHE A 56 -26.17 20.38 -36.23
CA PHE A 56 -26.41 19.05 -36.77
C PHE A 56 -27.78 18.61 -36.29
N GLN A 57 -28.77 18.85 -37.14
CA GLN A 57 -30.07 18.22 -37.06
C GLN A 57 -29.86 16.74 -37.37
N PHE A 58 -29.59 15.94 -36.34
CA PHE A 58 -29.69 14.49 -36.45
C PHE A 58 -31.18 14.18 -36.66
N ALA A 59 -31.51 13.86 -37.91
CA ALA A 59 -32.72 13.12 -38.21
C ALA A 59 -32.62 11.78 -37.45
N PHE A 60 -33.35 11.67 -36.34
CA PHE A 60 -33.70 10.37 -35.80
C PHE A 60 -34.68 9.73 -36.79
N GLU A 61 -34.16 8.99 -37.77
CA GLU A 61 -34.92 7.87 -38.30
C GLU A 61 -35.22 6.95 -37.11
N ARG A 62 -36.51 6.74 -36.83
CA ARG A 62 -36.97 5.71 -35.90
C ARG A 62 -36.54 4.37 -36.46
N ILE A 63 -35.35 3.92 -36.07
CA ILE A 63 -35.05 2.51 -36.03
C ILE A 63 -35.77 2.01 -34.78
N GLU A 64 -36.89 1.31 -34.97
CA GLU A 64 -37.51 0.57 -33.88
C GLU A 64 -36.46 -0.42 -33.35
N PRO A 65 -36.11 -0.36 -32.05
CA PRO A 65 -35.21 -1.34 -31.50
C PRO A 65 -35.96 -2.66 -31.46
N THR A 66 -35.52 -3.64 -32.26
CA THR A 66 -35.74 -5.04 -31.94
C THR A 66 -34.96 -5.32 -30.66
N VAL A 67 -35.60 -5.02 -29.53
CA VAL A 67 -35.10 -5.39 -28.20
C VAL A 67 -35.15 -6.92 -28.15
N SER A 68 -34.01 -7.57 -28.38
CA SER A 68 -33.82 -8.91 -27.84
C SER A 68 -33.80 -8.76 -26.33
N ASN A 69 -34.94 -9.07 -25.69
CA ASN A 69 -35.08 -9.21 -24.24
C ASN A 69 -34.35 -10.49 -23.75
N THR A 70 -33.08 -10.62 -24.10
CA THR A 70 -32.19 -11.57 -23.45
C THR A 70 -31.36 -10.72 -22.48
N PRO A 71 -31.57 -10.86 -21.16
CA PRO A 71 -30.63 -10.29 -20.20
C PRO A 71 -29.25 -10.81 -20.59
N LEU A 72 -28.29 -9.91 -20.81
CA LEU A 72 -26.89 -10.31 -20.69
C LEU A 72 -26.79 -10.86 -19.27
N ALA A 73 -26.69 -12.19 -19.16
CA ALA A 73 -26.46 -12.85 -17.90
C ALA A 73 -25.26 -12.15 -17.24
N PRO A 74 -25.34 -11.79 -15.95
CA PRO A 74 -24.15 -11.33 -15.26
C PRO A 74 -23.07 -12.38 -15.53
N THR A 75 -21.93 -11.95 -16.08
CA THR A 75 -20.79 -12.83 -16.23
C THR A 75 -20.49 -13.29 -14.82
N SER A 76 -20.90 -14.51 -14.49
CA SER A 76 -20.71 -15.06 -13.15
C SER A 76 -19.22 -15.00 -12.93
N LEU A 77 -18.78 -14.21 -11.94
CA LEU A 77 -17.45 -14.36 -11.38
C LEU A 77 -17.38 -15.86 -11.05
N THR A 78 -16.58 -16.58 -11.83
CA THR A 78 -16.45 -18.03 -11.72
C THR A 78 -16.19 -18.35 -10.26
N SER A 79 -16.89 -19.36 -9.73
CA SER A 79 -16.66 -19.83 -8.37
C SER A 79 -15.15 -19.99 -8.14
N PRO A 80 -14.60 -19.43 -7.05
CA PRO A 80 -13.17 -19.48 -6.80
C PRO A 80 -12.70 -20.94 -6.79
N THR A 81 -11.62 -21.23 -7.49
CA THR A 81 -10.89 -22.49 -7.29
C THR A 81 -10.27 -22.48 -5.89
N ALA A 82 -10.18 -23.66 -5.27
CA ALA A 82 -9.59 -23.80 -3.95
C ALA A 82 -8.16 -23.20 -3.94
N GLY A 83 -7.94 -22.20 -3.07
CA GLY A 83 -6.66 -21.50 -2.94
C GLY A 83 -6.52 -20.19 -3.71
N GLN A 84 -7.54 -19.74 -4.46
CA GLN A 84 -7.52 -18.43 -5.13
C GLN A 84 -7.93 -17.30 -4.16
N VAL A 85 -7.10 -16.26 -4.09
CA VAL A 85 -7.38 -15.04 -3.31
C VAL A 85 -8.42 -14.21 -4.05
N ILE A 86 -9.56 -13.92 -3.42
CA ILE A 86 -10.62 -13.11 -4.03
C ILE A 86 -10.49 -11.66 -3.60
N ARG A 87 -10.33 -10.77 -4.59
CA ARG A 87 -10.29 -9.30 -4.42
C ARG A 87 -11.44 -8.57 -5.14
N ALA A 88 -12.17 -9.28 -6.00
CA ALA A 88 -13.38 -8.79 -6.66
C ALA A 88 -14.60 -9.33 -5.91
N TYR A 89 -15.35 -8.43 -5.27
CA TYR A 89 -16.45 -8.81 -4.39
C TYR A 89 -17.79 -8.46 -5.02
N ALA A 90 -18.81 -9.26 -4.73
CA ALA A 90 -20.18 -9.02 -5.13
C ALA A 90 -21.11 -9.06 -3.92
N CYS A 91 -22.08 -8.16 -3.89
CA CYS A 91 -23.16 -8.22 -2.90
C CYS A 91 -24.13 -9.36 -3.25
N GLN A 92 -24.94 -9.79 -2.28
CA GLN A 92 -26.04 -10.74 -2.50
C GLN A 92 -27.00 -10.34 -3.64
N CYS A 93 -27.11 -9.04 -3.97
CA CYS A 93 -27.89 -8.56 -5.11
C CYS A 93 -27.18 -8.68 -6.47
N GLY A 94 -25.94 -9.18 -6.51
CA GLY A 94 -25.11 -9.31 -7.70
C GLY A 94 -24.31 -8.06 -8.07
N HIS A 95 -24.52 -6.92 -7.41
CA HIS A 95 -23.78 -5.70 -7.71
C HIS A 95 -22.33 -5.76 -7.20
N PRO A 96 -21.34 -5.28 -7.98
CA PRO A 96 -19.95 -5.17 -7.52
C PRO A 96 -19.85 -4.31 -6.27
N ILE A 97 -19.05 -4.77 -5.30
CA ILE A 97 -18.74 -4.04 -4.07
C ILE A 97 -17.22 -3.99 -3.88
N PHE A 98 -16.76 -2.94 -3.22
CA PHE A 98 -15.33 -2.67 -3.05
C PHE A 98 -14.94 -2.85 -1.59
N PHE A 99 -13.68 -3.19 -1.36
CA PHE A 99 -13.09 -3.48 -0.05
C PHE A 99 -13.50 -2.54 1.11
N ARG A 100 -13.72 -1.25 0.82
CA ARG A 100 -14.09 -0.22 1.81
C ARG A 100 -15.60 -0.08 2.07
N ASN A 101 -16.46 -0.73 1.29
CA ASN A 101 -17.90 -0.55 1.43
C ASN A 101 -18.39 -1.23 2.71
N SER A 102 -19.14 -0.47 3.52
CA SER A 102 -19.87 -0.96 4.71
C SER A 102 -21.36 -1.19 4.43
N THR A 103 -21.83 -0.80 3.24
CA THR A 103 -23.20 -0.99 2.76
C THR A 103 -23.18 -1.05 1.23
N CYS A 104 -24.04 -1.88 0.63
CA CYS A 104 -24.22 -1.92 -0.81
C CYS A 104 -25.02 -0.71 -1.28
N LEU A 105 -24.50 0.06 -2.24
CA LEU A 105 -25.17 1.25 -2.75
C LEU A 105 -26.37 0.95 -3.67
N ALA A 106 -26.52 -0.31 -4.12
CA ALA A 106 -27.62 -0.72 -4.99
C ALA A 106 -28.85 -1.21 -4.20
N CYS A 107 -28.64 -2.02 -3.16
CA CYS A 107 -29.73 -2.64 -2.39
C CYS A 107 -29.75 -2.27 -0.90
N ASN A 108 -28.84 -1.42 -0.45
CA ASN A 108 -28.67 -1.01 0.96
C ASN A 108 -28.38 -2.14 1.96
N THR A 109 -28.03 -3.35 1.48
CA THR A 109 -27.60 -4.44 2.36
C THR A 109 -26.31 -4.05 3.11
N PRO A 110 -26.26 -4.14 4.45
CA PRO A 110 -25.05 -3.92 5.23
C PRO A 110 -23.96 -4.92 4.84
N LEU A 111 -22.69 -4.48 4.87
CA LEU A 111 -21.55 -5.29 4.46
C LEU A 111 -20.51 -5.36 5.57
N GLY A 112 -19.74 -6.46 5.59
CA GLY A 112 -18.64 -6.63 6.53
C GLY A 112 -17.51 -7.49 5.98
N TYR A 113 -16.27 -7.05 6.15
CA TYR A 113 -15.11 -7.80 5.70
C TYR A 113 -14.74 -8.88 6.71
N HIS A 114 -14.77 -10.15 6.29
CA HIS A 114 -14.36 -11.29 7.09
C HIS A 114 -12.85 -11.54 6.90
N PRO A 115 -12.00 -11.29 7.94
CA PRO A 115 -10.56 -11.34 7.79
C PRO A 115 -10.02 -12.73 7.40
N GLU A 116 -10.49 -13.81 8.05
CA GLU A 116 -9.93 -15.16 7.80
C GLU A 116 -10.35 -15.76 6.43
N GLN A 117 -11.52 -15.39 5.91
CA GLN A 117 -11.97 -15.83 4.58
C GLN A 117 -11.49 -14.87 3.47
N ALA A 118 -10.99 -13.70 3.84
CA ALA A 118 -10.68 -12.59 2.96
C ALA A 118 -11.84 -12.11 2.06
N LEU A 119 -13.09 -12.27 2.51
CA LEU A 119 -14.30 -11.92 1.75
C LEU A 119 -15.03 -10.71 2.33
N LEU A 120 -15.69 -9.94 1.46
CA LEU A 120 -16.65 -8.91 1.86
C LEU A 120 -18.07 -9.51 1.84
N LEU A 121 -18.59 -9.80 3.03
CA LEU A 121 -19.86 -10.49 3.23
C LEU A 121 -21.04 -9.53 3.16
N SER A 122 -22.17 -10.02 2.67
CA SER A 122 -23.47 -9.35 2.80
C SER A 122 -24.10 -9.78 4.12
N LEU A 123 -24.62 -8.83 4.90
CA LEU A 123 -25.02 -9.13 6.27
C LEU A 123 -26.53 -9.07 6.47
N MET A 124 -27.03 -9.96 7.32
CA MET A 124 -28.36 -9.91 7.93
C MET A 124 -28.24 -9.69 9.44
N PRO A 125 -29.22 -9.07 10.09
CA PRO A 125 -29.25 -8.99 11.55
C PRO A 125 -29.20 -10.38 12.18
N GLY A 126 -28.39 -10.53 13.23
CA GLY A 126 -28.29 -11.75 14.04
C GLY A 126 -29.41 -11.85 15.07
N THR A 127 -29.24 -12.79 16.01
CA THR A 127 -30.23 -13.06 17.07
C THR A 127 -30.28 -11.97 18.14
N THR A 128 -29.21 -11.18 18.29
CA THR A 128 -29.11 -10.11 19.30
C THR A 128 -28.82 -8.75 18.67
N HIS A 129 -28.96 -7.67 19.45
CA HIS A 129 -28.71 -6.31 18.97
C HIS A 129 -27.25 -6.14 18.52
N ASP A 130 -27.04 -5.46 17.39
CA ASP A 130 -25.73 -5.22 16.77
C ASP A 130 -24.91 -6.47 16.42
N THR A 131 -25.52 -7.66 16.38
CA THR A 131 -24.91 -8.84 15.79
C THR A 131 -25.37 -9.05 14.35
N TRP A 132 -24.51 -9.70 13.57
CA TRP A 132 -24.66 -9.87 12.13
C TRP A 132 -24.29 -11.30 11.74
N VAL A 133 -25.01 -11.85 10.78
CA VAL A 133 -24.70 -13.14 10.14
C VAL A 133 -24.52 -12.93 8.64
N ASP A 134 -23.78 -13.82 8.00
CA ASP A 134 -23.69 -13.82 6.53
C ASP A 134 -25.06 -14.14 5.91
N TRP A 135 -25.32 -13.53 4.76
CA TRP A 135 -26.62 -13.49 4.12
C TRP A 135 -27.17 -14.89 3.84
N LYS A 136 -28.33 -15.20 4.43
CA LYS A 136 -29.03 -16.49 4.31
C LYS A 136 -28.18 -17.71 4.69
N THR A 137 -27.28 -17.55 5.67
CA THR A 137 -26.51 -18.66 6.26
C THR A 137 -26.87 -18.83 7.73
N GLU A 138 -26.82 -20.08 8.23
CA GLU A 138 -26.84 -20.38 9.67
C GLU A 138 -25.40 -20.36 10.24
N GLY A 139 -24.63 -19.34 9.85
CA GLY A 139 -23.22 -19.20 10.18
C GLY A 139 -22.96 -18.59 11.57
N PRO A 140 -21.68 -18.35 11.92
CA PRO A 140 -21.32 -17.65 13.14
C PRO A 140 -21.92 -16.24 13.16
N GLU A 141 -22.17 -15.72 14.37
CA GLU A 141 -22.50 -14.30 14.53
C GLU A 141 -21.24 -13.46 14.69
N TYR A 142 -21.28 -12.27 14.12
CA TYR A 142 -20.21 -11.29 14.13
C TYR A 142 -20.70 -9.95 14.67
N HIS A 143 -19.78 -9.19 15.25
CA HIS A 143 -19.94 -7.74 15.35
C HIS A 143 -19.20 -7.05 14.20
N ARG A 144 -19.59 -5.80 13.92
CA ARG A 144 -18.76 -4.88 13.14
C ARG A 144 -17.82 -4.15 14.09
N CYS A 145 -16.61 -3.85 13.62
CA CYS A 145 -15.59 -3.16 14.40
C CYS A 145 -16.12 -1.87 15.04
N ALA A 146 -15.72 -1.58 16.28
CA ALA A 146 -16.07 -0.34 16.99
C ALA A 146 -15.65 0.93 16.22
N ASN A 147 -14.63 0.84 15.36
CA ASN A 147 -14.17 1.91 14.49
C ASN A 147 -15.01 2.10 13.21
N LEU A 148 -16.19 1.49 13.10
CA LEU A 148 -17.07 1.66 11.93
C LEU A 148 -17.59 3.09 11.81
N ASN A 149 -18.02 3.69 12.93
CA ASN A 149 -18.64 5.03 12.96
C ASN A 149 -17.64 6.13 13.35
N THR A 150 -16.34 5.81 13.40
CA THR A 150 -15.26 6.77 13.60
C THR A 150 -14.67 7.18 12.25
N PRO A 151 -13.79 8.19 12.18
CA PRO A 151 -13.14 8.58 10.92
C PRO A 151 -12.38 7.44 10.22
N ALA A 152 -12.01 6.37 10.94
CA ALA A 152 -11.39 5.17 10.35
C ALA A 152 -12.33 4.37 9.43
N ALA A 153 -13.65 4.52 9.58
CA ALA A 153 -14.70 3.88 8.78
C ALA A 153 -14.45 2.37 8.57
N CYS A 154 -14.11 1.65 9.64
CA CYS A 154 -13.73 0.25 9.57
C CYS A 154 -14.94 -0.67 9.37
N ASN A 155 -15.00 -1.38 8.25
CA ASN A 155 -16.06 -2.36 7.93
C ASN A 155 -15.71 -3.81 8.29
N TRP A 156 -14.65 -4.06 9.06
CA TRP A 156 -14.23 -5.44 9.36
C TRP A 156 -15.10 -6.08 10.43
N LEU A 157 -15.29 -7.39 10.27
CA LEU A 157 -16.00 -8.25 11.21
C LEU A 157 -15.05 -8.83 12.24
N LEU A 158 -15.61 -9.15 13.40
CA LEU A 158 -14.98 -10.00 14.41
C LEU A 158 -16.02 -10.93 15.03
N PRO A 159 -15.65 -12.17 15.40
CA PRO A 159 -16.57 -13.10 16.05
C PRO A 159 -17.13 -12.51 17.35
N VAL A 160 -18.40 -12.77 17.66
CA VAL A 160 -19.03 -12.32 18.91
C VAL A 160 -18.25 -12.81 20.14
N SER A 161 -17.69 -14.01 20.09
CA SER A 161 -16.86 -14.60 21.16
C SER A 161 -15.60 -13.79 21.49
N GLU A 162 -15.03 -13.07 20.52
CA GLU A 162 -13.82 -12.25 20.68
C GLU A 162 -14.12 -10.79 21.05
N SER A 163 -15.37 -10.38 20.90
CA SER A 163 -15.82 -8.98 21.00
C SER A 163 -15.39 -8.31 22.31
N LEU A 164 -15.66 -8.94 23.45
CA LEU A 164 -15.34 -8.36 24.76
C LEU A 164 -13.83 -8.32 25.02
N ALA A 165 -13.13 -9.42 24.71
CA ALA A 165 -11.68 -9.55 24.94
C ALA A 165 -10.86 -8.48 24.20
N HIS A 166 -11.34 -8.07 23.02
CA HIS A 166 -10.64 -7.10 22.18
C HIS A 166 -11.39 -5.77 22.04
N LYS A 167 -12.28 -5.44 23.00
CA LYS A 167 -13.00 -4.15 23.04
C LYS A 167 -13.70 -3.81 21.71
N GLN A 168 -14.28 -4.81 21.05
CA GLN A 168 -14.94 -4.71 19.74
C GLN A 168 -14.01 -4.26 18.59
N LEU A 169 -12.69 -4.35 18.74
CA LEU A 169 -11.73 -4.02 17.68
C LEU A 169 -11.39 -5.26 16.85
N CYS A 170 -11.57 -5.14 15.53
CA CYS A 170 -11.17 -6.18 14.58
C CYS A 170 -9.65 -6.42 14.58
N ARG A 171 -9.21 -7.51 13.94
CA ARG A 171 -7.79 -7.90 13.83
C ARG A 171 -6.87 -6.75 13.40
N ALA A 172 -7.29 -5.89 12.47
CA ALA A 172 -6.47 -4.75 12.03
C ALA A 172 -6.51 -3.55 13.00
N CYS A 173 -7.66 -3.23 13.60
CA CYS A 173 -7.79 -2.07 14.49
C CYS A 173 -7.13 -2.31 15.86
N ARG A 174 -7.12 -3.56 16.35
CA ARG A 174 -6.48 -3.91 17.62
C ARG A 174 -4.94 -3.87 17.59
N LEU A 175 -4.34 -3.67 16.42
CA LEU A 175 -2.90 -3.44 16.28
C LEU A 175 -2.51 -2.00 16.64
N ASN A 176 -3.45 -1.08 16.78
CA ASN A 176 -3.10 0.30 17.16
C ASN A 176 -2.82 0.37 18.65
N ARG A 177 -1.61 0.82 19.01
CA ARG A 177 -1.31 1.27 20.36
C ARG A 177 -1.74 2.72 20.52
N THR A 178 -1.35 3.59 19.58
CA THR A 178 -1.68 5.02 19.62
C THR A 178 -2.30 5.48 18.31
N ILE A 179 -3.36 6.29 18.40
CA ILE A 179 -3.99 7.00 17.29
C ILE A 179 -3.91 8.51 17.57
N PRO A 180 -3.99 9.38 16.55
CA PRO A 180 -3.96 10.83 16.80
C PRO A 180 -5.19 11.28 17.58
N ASP A 181 -5.06 12.41 18.28
CA ASP A 181 -6.19 13.04 18.94
C ASP A 181 -7.20 13.52 17.89
N LEU A 182 -8.38 12.90 17.90
CA LEU A 182 -9.47 13.19 16.96
C LEU A 182 -10.31 14.40 17.38
N ALA A 183 -10.14 14.88 18.61
CA ALA A 183 -10.84 16.02 19.18
C ALA A 183 -9.99 17.30 19.19
N ASP A 184 -8.78 17.26 18.66
CA ASP A 184 -7.88 18.42 18.61
C ASP A 184 -8.46 19.53 17.70
N PRO A 185 -8.87 20.68 18.26
CA PRO A 185 -9.45 21.77 17.49
C PRO A 185 -8.43 22.49 16.59
N GLN A 186 -7.13 22.37 16.87
CA GLN A 186 -6.08 22.92 16.02
C GLN A 186 -5.85 22.08 14.77
N HIS A 187 -6.20 20.80 14.83
CA HIS A 187 -5.94 19.81 13.79
C HIS A 187 -7.18 18.96 13.45
N PRO A 188 -8.27 19.61 12.97
CA PRO A 188 -9.52 18.92 12.66
C PRO A 188 -9.36 17.84 11.58
N GLU A 189 -8.31 17.90 10.76
CA GLU A 189 -8.02 16.93 9.71
C GLU A 189 -7.46 15.59 10.23
N ASN A 190 -7.09 15.49 11.52
CA ASN A 190 -6.52 14.27 12.10
C ASN A 190 -7.37 13.02 11.83
N GLY A 191 -8.69 13.16 11.93
CA GLY A 191 -9.61 12.05 11.64
C GLY A 191 -9.54 11.58 10.19
N GLU A 192 -9.50 12.51 9.23
CA GLU A 192 -9.40 12.16 7.81
C GLU A 192 -8.07 11.48 7.48
N LEU A 193 -6.95 12.03 7.98
CA LEU A 193 -5.62 11.48 7.77
C LEU A 193 -5.49 10.09 8.37
N TRP A 194 -5.97 9.90 9.60
CA TRP A 194 -6.03 8.59 10.24
C TRP A 194 -6.88 7.61 9.44
N GLY A 195 -8.04 8.04 8.92
CA GLY A 195 -8.90 7.19 8.10
C GLY A 195 -8.22 6.69 6.81
N ARG A 196 -7.41 7.53 6.16
CA ARG A 196 -6.61 7.15 4.98
C ARG A 196 -5.53 6.12 5.34
N ILE A 197 -4.83 6.31 6.46
CA ILE A 197 -3.82 5.38 6.96
C ILE A 197 -4.46 4.04 7.32
N GLU A 198 -5.57 4.06 8.04
CA GLU A 198 -6.30 2.85 8.42
C GLU A 198 -6.78 2.05 7.21
N LEU A 199 -7.21 2.73 6.14
CA LEU A 199 -7.55 2.04 4.89
C LEU A 199 -6.33 1.35 4.26
N ALA A 200 -5.17 2.02 4.23
CA ALA A 200 -3.91 1.45 3.73
C ALA A 200 -3.44 0.27 4.60
N LYS A 201 -3.47 0.43 5.92
CA LYS A 201 -3.13 -0.60 6.90
C LYS A 201 -4.04 -1.82 6.78
N ARG A 202 -5.35 -1.65 6.58
CA ARG A 202 -6.26 -2.78 6.35
C ARG A 202 -5.94 -3.55 5.07
N ARG A 203 -5.50 -2.88 3.99
CA ARG A 203 -5.03 -3.58 2.77
C ARG A 203 -3.79 -4.42 3.06
N LEU A 204 -2.82 -3.85 3.76
CA LEU A 204 -1.64 -4.56 4.24
C LEU A 204 -2.01 -5.78 5.09
N VAL A 205 -2.80 -5.59 6.16
CA VAL A 205 -3.17 -6.68 7.09
C VAL A 205 -3.94 -7.77 6.35
N SER A 206 -4.85 -7.39 5.45
CA SER A 206 -5.57 -8.34 4.62
C SER A 206 -4.62 -9.21 3.77
N ALA A 207 -3.58 -8.61 3.20
CA ALA A 207 -2.55 -9.34 2.44
C ALA A 207 -1.74 -10.30 3.32
N LEU A 208 -1.33 -9.84 4.51
CA LEU A 208 -0.59 -10.68 5.47
C LEU A 208 -1.40 -11.91 5.90
N LEU A 209 -2.68 -11.73 6.22
CA LEU A 209 -3.59 -12.82 6.58
C LEU A 209 -3.78 -13.82 5.44
N VAL A 210 -3.98 -13.32 4.21
CA VAL A 210 -4.08 -14.15 3.01
C VAL A 210 -2.80 -14.95 2.74
N MET A 211 -1.63 -14.38 3.01
CA MET A 211 -0.35 -15.08 2.92
C MET A 211 -0.14 -16.07 4.07
N GLY A 212 -1.02 -16.10 5.08
CA GLY A 212 -0.91 -16.97 6.25
C GLY A 212 0.21 -16.56 7.19
N LEU A 213 0.63 -15.30 7.16
CA LEU A 213 1.64 -14.77 8.05
C LEU A 213 1.03 -14.43 9.43
N PRO A 214 1.80 -14.58 10.52
CA PRO A 214 1.32 -14.26 11.86
C PRO A 214 1.03 -12.76 11.98
N VAL A 215 -0.21 -12.42 12.32
CA VAL A 215 -0.65 -11.06 12.64
C VAL A 215 -1.33 -11.09 13.99
N ALA A 216 -0.56 -10.83 15.05
CA ALA A 216 -1.04 -10.79 16.43
C ALA A 216 -0.72 -9.42 17.03
N SER A 217 -1.68 -8.83 17.73
CA SER A 217 -1.48 -7.60 18.49
C SER A 217 -0.48 -7.82 19.61
N ARG A 218 0.52 -6.94 19.69
CA ARG A 218 1.48 -6.96 20.79
C ARG A 218 0.88 -6.53 22.13
N GLU A 219 -0.27 -5.85 22.13
CA GLU A 219 -0.94 -5.42 23.35
C GLU A 219 -1.84 -6.51 23.95
N THR A 220 -2.48 -7.33 23.11
CA THR A 220 -3.55 -8.24 23.56
C THR A 220 -3.36 -9.71 23.21
N GLU A 221 -2.44 -10.07 22.31
CA GLU A 221 -2.33 -11.44 21.76
C GLU A 221 -0.91 -12.02 21.93
N ASP A 222 0.12 -11.47 21.29
CA ASP A 222 1.52 -11.90 21.42
C ASP A 222 2.37 -10.75 21.99
N THR A 223 2.47 -10.68 23.31
CA THR A 223 3.15 -9.57 24.01
C THR A 223 4.67 -9.56 23.82
N ALA A 224 5.25 -10.66 23.35
CA ALA A 224 6.69 -10.78 23.13
C ALA A 224 7.10 -10.45 21.70
N ARG A 225 6.33 -10.90 20.70
CA ARG A 225 6.72 -10.82 19.27
C ARG A 225 5.60 -10.32 18.36
N GLY A 226 4.53 -9.76 18.90
CA GLY A 226 3.42 -9.21 18.13
C GLY A 226 3.76 -7.90 17.41
N LEU A 227 2.81 -7.44 16.61
CA LEU A 227 2.85 -6.19 15.86
C LEU A 227 1.99 -5.12 16.53
N MET A 228 2.47 -3.88 16.53
CA MET A 228 1.67 -2.72 16.94
C MET A 228 2.02 -1.48 16.10
N PHE A 229 1.08 -0.53 16.02
CA PHE A 229 1.23 0.73 15.29
C PHE A 229 1.00 1.94 16.20
N ASP A 230 1.86 2.95 16.03
CA ASP A 230 1.67 4.30 16.54
C ASP A 230 1.45 5.26 15.37
N PHE A 231 0.26 5.83 15.30
CA PHE A 231 -0.06 6.91 14.37
C PHE A 231 -0.03 8.23 15.12
N LEU A 232 1.05 8.99 14.91
CA LEU A 232 1.33 10.20 15.66
C LEU A 232 1.31 11.41 14.74
N ARG A 233 0.93 12.57 15.27
CA ARG A 233 1.07 13.83 14.54
C ARG A 233 2.37 14.51 14.93
N SER A 234 3.18 14.86 13.94
CA SER A 234 4.30 15.78 14.18
C SER A 234 3.79 17.11 14.77
N PRO A 235 4.40 17.61 15.86
CA PRO A 235 4.03 18.92 16.40
C PRO A 235 4.33 20.03 15.38
N ASP A 236 3.52 21.08 15.38
CA ASP A 236 3.73 22.23 14.47
C ASP A 236 5.06 22.93 14.73
N CYS A 237 5.46 23.00 16.00
CA CYS A 237 6.72 23.56 16.46
C CYS A 237 7.43 22.50 17.31
N GLY A 238 8.50 21.89 16.78
CA GLY A 238 9.29 20.91 17.51
C GLY A 238 9.93 19.85 16.64
N PRO A 239 10.56 18.84 17.26
CA PRO A 239 11.09 17.70 16.52
C PRO A 239 9.94 16.93 15.86
N ARG A 240 10.13 16.59 14.58
CA ARG A 240 9.16 15.79 13.83
C ARG A 240 9.11 14.37 14.39
N VAL A 241 7.95 13.75 14.29
CA VAL A 241 7.81 12.31 14.53
C VAL A 241 8.67 11.59 13.50
N MET A 242 9.53 10.71 13.98
CA MET A 242 10.30 9.82 13.13
C MET A 242 9.45 8.60 12.79
N THR A 243 9.22 8.40 11.50
CA THR A 243 8.62 7.16 10.99
C THR A 243 9.67 6.06 10.97
N GLY A 244 9.26 4.84 11.30
CA GLY A 244 10.14 3.68 11.26
C GLY A 244 9.63 2.49 12.08
N HIS A 245 10.43 1.45 12.10
CA HIS A 245 10.21 0.23 12.88
C HIS A 245 11.19 0.12 14.06
N ASN A 246 10.70 -0.36 15.21
CA ASN A 246 11.50 -0.73 16.37
C ASN A 246 10.83 -1.85 17.16
N ASP A 247 11.38 -3.06 17.14
CA ASP A 247 10.91 -4.22 17.92
C ASP A 247 9.38 -4.37 17.84
N GLY A 248 8.84 -4.64 16.65
CA GLY A 248 7.41 -4.85 16.41
C GLY A 248 6.51 -3.61 16.52
N LEU A 249 7.04 -2.45 16.94
CA LEU A 249 6.35 -1.17 16.85
C LEU A 249 6.68 -0.47 15.54
N ILE A 250 5.65 -0.21 14.75
CA ILE A 250 5.73 0.65 13.57
C ILE A 250 5.16 2.02 13.91
N THR A 251 5.97 3.06 13.83
CA THR A 251 5.55 4.45 14.05
C THR A 251 5.42 5.14 12.71
N LEU A 252 4.34 5.87 12.48
CA LEU A 252 4.12 6.64 11.26
C LEU A 252 3.57 8.03 11.61
N ASP A 253 4.19 9.08 11.05
CA ASP A 253 3.63 10.42 11.08
C ASP A 253 2.35 10.47 10.22
N ILE A 254 1.22 10.86 10.81
CA ILE A 254 -0.07 10.92 10.09
C ILE A 254 -0.04 11.89 8.92
N MET A 255 0.93 12.80 8.91
CA MET A 255 1.14 13.76 7.83
C MET A 255 1.58 13.09 6.51
N GLU A 256 2.04 11.84 6.55
CA GLU A 256 2.24 10.99 5.36
C GLU A 256 0.92 10.74 4.59
N ALA A 257 -0.23 10.86 5.26
CA ALA A 257 -1.54 10.71 4.64
C ALA A 257 -2.04 11.96 3.90
N ASP A 258 -1.35 13.09 4.09
CA ASP A 258 -1.61 14.32 3.35
C ASP A 258 -0.94 14.23 1.97
N HIS A 259 -1.75 14.40 0.91
CA HIS A 259 -1.26 14.22 -0.46
C HIS A 259 -0.19 15.25 -0.84
N GLY A 260 -0.34 16.51 -0.43
CA GLY A 260 0.61 17.57 -0.77
C GLY A 260 1.94 17.43 -0.05
N LYS A 261 1.89 17.12 1.25
CA LYS A 261 3.10 16.85 2.05
C LYS A 261 3.80 15.58 1.60
N ARG A 262 3.06 14.52 1.27
CA ARG A 262 3.66 13.29 0.73
C ARG A 262 4.35 13.54 -0.60
N GLU A 263 3.73 14.30 -1.50
CA GLU A 263 4.34 14.63 -2.80
C GLU A 263 5.59 15.50 -2.64
N THR A 264 5.54 16.51 -1.77
CA THR A 264 6.71 17.34 -1.43
C THR A 264 7.85 16.47 -0.88
N THR A 265 7.52 15.50 -0.01
CA THR A 265 8.51 14.60 0.58
C THR A 265 9.09 13.66 -0.47
N ARG A 266 8.25 13.11 -1.35
CA ARG A 266 8.66 12.26 -2.47
C ARG A 266 9.70 12.97 -3.35
N GLU A 267 9.44 14.21 -3.73
CA GLU A 267 10.38 15.01 -4.52
C GLU A 267 11.66 15.34 -3.75
N ALA A 268 11.55 15.77 -2.50
CA ALA A 268 12.69 16.11 -1.65
C ALA A 268 13.63 14.92 -1.39
N MET A 269 13.07 13.71 -1.28
CA MET A 269 13.82 12.46 -1.10
C MET A 269 14.21 11.80 -2.43
N GLN A 270 13.87 12.42 -3.57
CA GLN A 270 14.12 11.87 -4.91
C GLN A 270 13.55 10.45 -5.10
N GLU A 271 12.38 10.20 -4.50
CA GLU A 271 11.68 8.92 -4.57
C GLU A 271 10.79 8.87 -5.82
N SER A 272 10.86 7.79 -6.59
CA SER A 272 9.97 7.60 -7.75
C SER A 272 8.55 7.19 -7.35
N TYR A 273 8.38 6.62 -6.15
CA TYR A 273 7.13 6.04 -5.69
C TYR A 273 6.96 6.22 -4.18
N ARG A 274 5.89 6.88 -3.75
CA ARG A 274 5.56 7.05 -2.33
C ARG A 274 4.06 6.94 -2.09
N THR A 275 3.64 5.83 -1.48
CA THR A 275 2.24 5.60 -1.09
C THR A 275 2.16 5.11 0.34
N LEU A 276 1.04 5.36 1.02
CA LEU A 276 0.81 4.89 2.38
C LEU A 276 0.97 3.36 2.51
N VAL A 277 0.43 2.61 1.56
CA VAL A 277 0.50 1.15 1.58
C VAL A 277 1.93 0.67 1.30
N GLY A 278 2.66 1.33 0.39
CA GLY A 278 4.07 1.01 0.14
C GLY A 278 4.94 1.24 1.37
N HIS A 279 4.77 2.39 2.02
CA HIS A 279 5.50 2.71 3.24
C HIS A 279 5.19 1.71 4.37
N LEU A 280 3.91 1.40 4.60
CA LEU A 280 3.52 0.39 5.59
C LEU A 280 4.09 -1.00 5.28
N ARG A 281 4.19 -1.37 3.99
CA ARG A 281 4.79 -2.65 3.57
C ARG A 281 6.30 -2.66 3.82
N HIS A 282 6.99 -1.56 3.58
CA HIS A 282 8.41 -1.40 3.92
C HIS A 282 8.64 -1.61 5.42
N GLU A 283 7.91 -0.87 6.27
CA GLU A 283 8.07 -0.96 7.73
C GLU A 283 7.71 -2.34 8.29
N VAL A 284 6.69 -2.99 7.73
CA VAL A 284 6.35 -4.37 8.08
C VAL A 284 7.42 -5.36 7.59
N GLY A 285 8.16 -5.04 6.52
CA GLY A 285 9.31 -5.82 6.09
C GLY A 285 10.38 -5.92 7.17
N HIS A 286 10.69 -4.81 7.84
CA HIS A 286 11.60 -4.79 9.00
C HIS A 286 11.06 -5.66 10.15
N TYR A 287 9.76 -5.58 10.46
CA TYR A 287 9.14 -6.45 11.47
C TYR A 287 9.27 -7.94 11.14
N TYR A 288 9.03 -8.34 9.89
CA TYR A 288 9.17 -9.74 9.51
C TYR A 288 10.63 -10.19 9.45
N TRP A 289 11.59 -9.31 9.18
CA TRP A 289 13.01 -9.67 9.32
C TRP A 289 13.32 -10.19 10.73
N ASP A 290 12.93 -9.44 11.76
CA ASP A 290 13.09 -9.85 13.16
C ASP A 290 12.31 -11.14 13.48
N ARG A 291 11.14 -11.32 12.85
CA ARG A 291 10.22 -12.41 13.20
C ARG A 291 10.58 -13.76 12.58
N VAL A 292 11.12 -13.78 11.37
CA VAL A 292 11.31 -15.01 10.56
C VAL A 292 12.74 -15.20 10.04
N VAL A 293 13.59 -14.16 10.04
CA VAL A 293 15.01 -14.27 9.62
C VAL A 293 15.95 -14.27 10.81
N ALA A 294 15.80 -13.32 11.73
CA ALA A 294 16.72 -13.16 12.85
C ALA A 294 16.73 -14.42 13.76
N GLY A 295 17.92 -15.01 13.93
CA GLY A 295 18.10 -16.19 14.77
C GLY A 295 17.49 -17.49 14.22
N THR A 296 17.12 -17.53 12.93
CA THR A 296 16.61 -18.74 12.27
C THR A 296 17.60 -19.28 11.24
N GLU A 297 17.27 -20.42 10.62
CA GLU A 297 18.05 -21.00 9.51
C GLU A 297 18.11 -20.11 8.26
N TRP A 298 17.19 -19.14 8.14
CA TRP A 298 17.11 -18.23 6.98
C TRP A 298 18.21 -17.16 6.98
N LEU A 299 18.87 -16.90 8.12
CA LEU A 299 19.88 -15.84 8.22
C LEU A 299 21.06 -16.03 7.27
N SER A 300 21.50 -17.27 7.02
CA SER A 300 22.60 -17.54 6.09
C SER A 300 22.23 -17.21 4.64
N GLY A 301 21.01 -17.55 4.23
CA GLY A 301 20.49 -17.20 2.90
C GLY A 301 20.29 -15.70 2.74
N PHE A 302 19.79 -15.04 3.80
CA PHE A 302 19.71 -13.58 3.85
C PHE A 302 21.08 -12.94 3.61
N ARG A 303 22.12 -13.34 4.35
CA ARG A 303 23.47 -12.75 4.21
C ARG A 303 24.09 -13.00 2.84
N ALA A 304 23.79 -14.15 2.24
CA ALA A 304 24.26 -14.47 0.89
C ALA A 304 23.64 -13.56 -0.18
N LEU A 305 22.39 -13.11 0.01
CA LEU A 305 21.63 -12.35 -0.99
C LEU A 305 21.63 -10.83 -0.73
N PHE A 306 21.52 -10.40 0.52
CA PHE A 306 21.37 -8.99 0.92
C PHE A 306 22.66 -8.39 1.49
N GLY A 307 23.61 -9.24 1.91
CA GLY A 307 24.88 -8.83 2.50
C GLY A 307 24.89 -8.80 4.03
N ASP A 308 25.94 -8.22 4.59
CA ASP A 308 26.23 -8.22 6.03
C ASP A 308 25.42 -7.14 6.77
N GLU A 309 24.39 -7.56 7.50
CA GLU A 309 23.53 -6.69 8.30
C GLU A 309 24.17 -6.19 9.59
N THR A 310 25.35 -6.69 9.98
CA THR A 310 26.02 -6.28 11.22
C THR A 310 26.75 -4.95 11.10
N GLN A 311 26.83 -4.40 9.88
CA GLN A 311 27.34 -3.06 9.63
C GLN A 311 26.57 -2.01 10.43
N ASP A 312 27.26 -0.97 10.93
CA ASP A 312 26.58 0.08 11.70
C ASP A 312 25.57 0.82 10.81
N TYR A 313 24.30 0.62 11.14
CA TYR A 313 23.18 1.19 10.40
C TYR A 313 23.28 2.71 10.27
N GLY A 314 23.66 3.40 11.34
CA GLY A 314 23.73 4.86 11.35
C GLY A 314 24.84 5.40 10.45
N ASP A 315 26.02 4.81 10.51
CA ASP A 315 27.16 5.17 9.65
C ASP A 315 26.84 4.90 8.18
N ARG A 316 26.21 3.76 7.88
CA ARG A 316 25.79 3.40 6.52
C ARG A 316 24.79 4.40 5.95
N LEU A 317 23.77 4.79 6.72
CA LEU A 317 22.78 5.79 6.29
C LEU A 317 23.42 7.18 6.10
N ARG A 318 24.32 7.60 7.01
CA ARG A 318 25.07 8.85 6.86
C ARG A 318 25.92 8.86 5.59
N ALA A 319 26.61 7.75 5.32
CA ALA A 319 27.43 7.61 4.12
C ALA A 319 26.56 7.67 2.85
N TYR A 320 25.39 7.03 2.86
CA TYR A 320 24.43 7.07 1.78
C TYR A 320 23.94 8.50 1.50
N TYR A 321 23.44 9.22 2.50
CA TYR A 321 22.97 10.61 2.28
C TYR A 321 24.08 11.58 1.88
N LYS A 322 25.33 11.30 2.28
CA LYS A 322 26.49 12.11 1.88
C LYS A 322 26.92 11.87 0.45
N ASN A 323 26.95 10.61 0.00
CA ASN A 323 27.57 10.23 -1.27
C ASN A 323 26.54 9.89 -2.37
N GLY A 324 25.28 9.71 -2.01
CA GLY A 324 24.26 9.12 -2.87
C GLY A 324 24.38 7.60 -3.02
N PRO A 325 23.48 6.97 -3.79
CA PRO A 325 23.58 5.56 -4.15
C PRO A 325 24.81 5.29 -5.05
N PRO A 326 25.35 4.06 -5.07
CA PRO A 326 26.35 3.64 -6.05
C PRO A 326 25.86 3.87 -7.49
N ALA A 327 26.73 4.24 -8.43
CA ALA A 327 26.31 4.59 -9.79
C ALA A 327 25.61 3.45 -10.55
N ASP A 328 25.94 2.21 -10.20
CA ASP A 328 25.41 0.95 -10.74
C ASP A 328 24.27 0.36 -9.89
N TRP A 329 23.72 1.11 -8.90
CA TRP A 329 22.68 0.59 -7.99
C TRP A 329 21.52 -0.09 -8.73
N ALA A 330 21.12 0.44 -9.89
CA ALA A 330 20.00 -0.05 -10.68
C ALA A 330 20.22 -1.45 -11.28
N LEU A 331 21.45 -1.96 -11.25
CA LEU A 331 21.80 -3.33 -11.66
C LEU A 331 21.68 -4.34 -10.52
N HIS A 332 21.63 -3.88 -9.26
CA HIS A 332 21.76 -4.73 -8.07
C HIS A 332 20.57 -4.62 -7.09
N PHE A 333 19.86 -3.49 -7.13
CA PHE A 333 18.84 -3.13 -6.15
C PHE A 333 17.55 -2.68 -6.81
N VAL A 334 16.43 -2.91 -6.13
CA VAL A 334 15.10 -2.52 -6.64
C VAL A 334 14.87 -1.00 -6.56
N SER A 335 15.55 -0.33 -5.63
CA SER A 335 15.53 1.12 -5.47
C SER A 335 16.92 1.65 -5.09
N ALA A 336 17.15 2.94 -5.29
CA ALA A 336 18.38 3.58 -4.84
C ALA A 336 18.56 3.46 -3.32
N TYR A 337 17.47 3.54 -2.56
CA TYR A 337 17.51 3.50 -1.10
C TYR A 337 17.83 2.10 -0.56
N ALA A 338 17.44 1.03 -1.26
CA ALA A 338 17.85 -0.34 -0.94
C ALA A 338 19.37 -0.52 -0.87
N SER A 339 20.15 0.26 -1.62
CA SER A 339 21.63 0.21 -1.57
C SER A 339 22.25 0.77 -0.28
N SER A 340 21.45 1.41 0.58
CA SER A 340 21.94 2.07 1.78
C SER A 340 22.40 1.07 2.86
N HIS A 341 21.64 -0.02 3.05
CA HIS A 341 21.90 -1.03 4.08
C HIS A 341 21.18 -2.36 3.75
N PRO A 342 21.72 -3.55 4.12
CA PRO A 342 21.05 -4.83 3.87
C PRO A 342 19.63 -4.96 4.43
N TRP A 343 19.35 -4.39 5.61
CA TRP A 343 17.98 -4.30 6.14
C TRP A 343 17.05 -3.47 5.24
N GLU A 344 17.54 -2.41 4.62
CA GLU A 344 16.73 -1.58 3.71
C GLU A 344 16.51 -2.28 2.37
N ASP A 345 17.51 -2.99 1.85
CA ASP A 345 17.34 -3.86 0.67
C ASP A 345 16.28 -4.93 0.90
N TRP A 346 16.30 -5.56 2.08
CA TRP A 346 15.26 -6.51 2.48
C TRP A 346 13.88 -5.88 2.57
N ALA A 347 13.73 -4.76 3.27
CA ALA A 347 12.43 -4.10 3.45
C ALA A 347 11.85 -3.61 2.12
N GLU A 348 12.70 -3.08 1.23
CA GLU A 348 12.33 -2.70 -0.12
C GLU A 348 11.92 -3.92 -0.97
N CYS A 349 12.70 -5.00 -0.96
CA CYS A 349 12.35 -6.24 -1.65
C CYS A 349 11.05 -6.87 -1.11
N TRP A 350 10.83 -6.83 0.21
CA TRP A 350 9.60 -7.28 0.87
C TRP A 350 8.40 -6.47 0.40
N ALA A 351 8.51 -5.14 0.38
CA ALA A 351 7.44 -4.28 -0.11
C ALA A 351 7.11 -4.60 -1.57
N HIS A 352 8.12 -4.79 -2.41
CA HIS A 352 7.96 -5.15 -3.83
C HIS A 352 7.31 -6.52 -4.01
N TYR A 353 7.73 -7.53 -3.25
CA TYR A 353 7.08 -8.83 -3.23
C TYR A 353 5.58 -8.72 -2.92
N MET A 354 5.21 -7.92 -1.91
CA MET A 354 3.81 -7.66 -1.59
C MET A 354 3.08 -6.85 -2.67
N HIS A 355 3.74 -5.89 -3.33
CA HIS A 355 3.18 -5.17 -4.50
C HIS A 355 2.85 -6.15 -5.62
N MET A 356 3.80 -7.02 -5.97
CA MET A 356 3.64 -8.05 -6.98
C MET A 356 2.47 -8.99 -6.66
N ARG A 357 2.49 -9.63 -5.48
CA ARG A 357 1.50 -10.63 -5.09
C ARG A 357 0.08 -10.07 -5.09
N ASP A 358 -0.16 -9.00 -4.34
CA ASP A 358 -1.52 -8.45 -4.19
C ASP A 358 -2.07 -7.90 -5.51
N THR A 359 -1.23 -7.32 -6.36
CA THR A 359 -1.70 -6.71 -7.62
C THR A 359 -2.02 -7.78 -8.65
N VAL A 360 -1.21 -8.84 -8.74
CA VAL A 360 -1.50 -10.00 -9.60
C VAL A 360 -2.78 -10.70 -9.12
N ASP A 361 -2.92 -10.97 -7.82
CA ASP A 361 -4.14 -11.57 -7.24
C ASP A 361 -5.38 -10.70 -7.51
N THR A 362 -5.22 -9.37 -7.43
CA THR A 362 -6.29 -8.43 -7.76
C THR A 362 -6.67 -8.52 -9.24
N ALA A 363 -5.69 -8.48 -10.16
CA ALA A 363 -5.95 -8.58 -11.59
C ALA A 363 -6.68 -9.88 -11.96
N GLN A 364 -6.21 -11.00 -11.42
CA GLN A 364 -6.84 -12.32 -11.61
C GLN A 364 -8.27 -12.37 -11.07
N SER A 365 -8.53 -11.75 -9.91
CA SER A 365 -9.88 -11.69 -9.34
C SER A 365 -10.88 -10.95 -10.23
N PHE A 366 -10.42 -9.95 -10.98
CA PHE A 366 -11.25 -9.23 -11.95
C PHE A 366 -11.31 -9.90 -13.33
N GLY A 367 -10.72 -11.09 -13.49
CA GLY A 367 -10.72 -11.84 -14.75
C GLY A 367 -9.77 -11.27 -15.81
N LEU A 368 -8.79 -10.45 -15.41
CA LEU A 368 -7.76 -9.98 -16.34
C LEU A 368 -6.79 -11.14 -16.66
N SER A 369 -6.94 -11.71 -17.86
CA SER A 369 -6.04 -12.74 -18.38
C SER A 369 -4.86 -12.09 -19.11
N ILE A 370 -3.73 -11.98 -18.42
CA ILE A 370 -2.52 -11.35 -18.94
C ILE A 370 -1.80 -12.27 -19.95
N ASP A 371 -1.98 -13.60 -19.80
CA ASP A 371 -1.36 -14.63 -20.65
C ASP A 371 -1.78 -14.52 -22.14
N SER A 372 -2.87 -13.78 -22.44
CA SER A 372 -3.37 -13.56 -23.81
C SER A 372 -2.85 -12.29 -24.49
N THR A 373 -2.11 -11.45 -23.78
CA THR A 373 -1.63 -10.17 -24.30
C THR A 373 -0.33 -10.36 -25.11
N GLN A 374 -0.32 -9.91 -26.36
CA GLN A 374 0.88 -9.89 -27.20
C GLN A 374 1.77 -8.70 -26.81
N LEU A 375 2.37 -8.77 -25.62
CA LEU A 375 3.37 -7.81 -25.18
C LEU A 375 4.75 -8.36 -25.54
N GLU A 376 5.55 -7.59 -26.27
CA GLU A 376 6.97 -7.89 -26.46
C GLU A 376 7.71 -7.60 -25.15
N PHE A 377 8.13 -8.65 -24.44
CA PHE A 377 8.97 -8.53 -23.25
C PHE A 377 9.96 -9.70 -23.18
N THR A 378 11.06 -9.50 -22.46
CA THR A 378 12.03 -10.56 -22.17
C THR A 378 11.66 -11.19 -20.82
N PRO A 379 11.15 -12.44 -20.79
CA PRO A 379 10.83 -13.09 -19.53
C PRO A 379 12.09 -13.49 -18.78
N PHE A 380 12.01 -13.45 -17.45
CA PHE A 380 12.98 -14.09 -16.58
C PHE A 380 12.95 -15.61 -16.78
N GLN A 381 14.10 -16.25 -16.58
CA GLN A 381 14.33 -17.67 -16.76
C GLN A 381 14.57 -18.36 -15.42
N MET A 382 14.61 -19.69 -15.44
CA MET A 382 14.85 -20.49 -14.24
C MET A 382 16.22 -20.17 -13.62
N ASP A 383 17.24 -19.91 -14.45
CA ASP A 383 18.60 -19.59 -14.00
C ASP A 383 18.71 -18.22 -13.28
N ASP A 384 17.67 -17.38 -13.35
CA ASP A 384 17.61 -16.12 -12.60
C ASP A 384 17.18 -16.31 -11.14
N LEU A 385 16.79 -17.53 -10.74
CA LEU A 385 16.23 -17.83 -9.42
C LEU A 385 17.32 -18.17 -8.38
N HIS A 386 17.01 -17.94 -7.11
CA HIS A 386 17.87 -18.33 -5.97
C HIS A 386 18.00 -19.86 -5.84
N GLN A 387 16.88 -20.58 -6.00
CA GLN A 387 16.78 -22.03 -5.96
C GLN A 387 15.96 -22.51 -7.17
N PRO A 388 16.59 -22.65 -8.35
CA PRO A 388 15.91 -23.07 -9.58
C PRO A 388 15.32 -24.48 -9.49
N GLU A 389 15.93 -25.36 -8.69
CA GLU A 389 15.50 -26.74 -8.48
C GLU A 389 14.36 -26.90 -7.46
N HIS A 390 13.96 -25.82 -6.79
CA HIS A 390 12.91 -25.89 -5.77
C HIS A 390 11.57 -26.33 -6.39
N PRO A 391 10.77 -27.21 -5.77
CA PRO A 391 9.51 -27.69 -6.35
C PRO A 391 8.48 -26.62 -6.70
N GLN A 392 8.59 -25.43 -6.10
CA GLN A 392 7.72 -24.27 -6.35
C GLN A 392 8.35 -23.20 -7.27
N ALA A 393 9.55 -23.45 -7.82
CA ALA A 393 10.27 -22.48 -8.64
C ALA A 393 9.47 -22.04 -9.88
N ASP A 394 8.87 -22.97 -10.61
CA ASP A 394 8.00 -22.68 -11.77
C ASP A 394 6.83 -21.76 -11.41
N ARG A 395 6.22 -21.98 -10.24
CA ARG A 395 5.09 -21.17 -9.76
C ARG A 395 5.53 -19.73 -9.48
N PHE A 396 6.67 -19.55 -8.82
CA PHE A 396 7.22 -18.22 -8.55
C PHE A 396 7.61 -17.52 -9.86
N LEU A 397 8.28 -18.21 -10.77
CA LEU A 397 8.68 -17.65 -12.06
C LEU A 397 7.47 -17.21 -12.89
N ALA A 398 6.39 -18.00 -12.89
CA ALA A 398 5.14 -17.63 -13.53
C ALA A 398 4.50 -16.37 -12.89
N LEU A 399 4.53 -16.25 -11.56
CA LEU A 399 4.05 -15.05 -10.85
C LEU A 399 4.86 -13.80 -11.26
N LEU A 400 6.19 -13.92 -11.27
CA LEU A 400 7.11 -12.82 -11.61
C LEU A 400 6.95 -12.36 -13.07
N ASN A 401 6.84 -13.29 -14.01
CA ASN A 401 6.65 -12.95 -15.42
C ASN A 401 5.26 -12.35 -15.68
N ARG A 402 4.20 -12.83 -15.00
CA ARG A 402 2.88 -12.19 -15.05
C ARG A 402 2.89 -10.77 -14.49
N TRP A 403 3.63 -10.54 -13.41
CA TRP A 403 3.81 -9.20 -12.84
C TRP A 403 4.51 -8.25 -13.82
N THR A 404 5.55 -8.73 -14.50
CA THR A 404 6.27 -7.95 -15.51
C THR A 404 5.34 -7.54 -16.65
N GLN A 405 4.53 -8.46 -17.18
CA GLN A 405 3.52 -8.14 -18.19
C GLN A 405 2.46 -7.14 -17.68
N LEU A 406 1.97 -7.34 -16.46
CA LEU A 406 0.95 -6.47 -15.86
C LEU A 406 1.46 -5.04 -15.68
N THR A 407 2.69 -4.87 -15.18
CA THR A 407 3.27 -3.55 -14.98
C THR A 407 3.53 -2.82 -16.29
N MET A 408 3.91 -3.52 -17.36
CA MET A 408 4.00 -2.94 -18.70
C MET A 408 2.66 -2.39 -19.18
N LEU A 409 1.58 -3.17 -19.03
CA LEU A 409 0.22 -2.73 -19.37
C LEU A 409 -0.20 -1.51 -18.54
N LEU A 410 -0.04 -1.57 -17.22
CA LEU A 410 -0.45 -0.51 -16.30
C LEU A 410 0.34 0.78 -16.52
N ASN A 411 1.65 0.70 -16.77
CA ASN A 411 2.47 1.86 -17.09
C ASN A 411 2.08 2.45 -18.46
N GLY A 412 1.83 1.62 -19.46
CA GLY A 412 1.32 2.06 -20.76
C GLY A 412 0.01 2.83 -20.64
N MET A 413 -0.94 2.31 -19.86
CA MET A 413 -2.22 2.99 -19.57
C MET A 413 -2.02 4.30 -18.79
N SER A 414 -1.12 4.31 -17.80
CA SER A 414 -0.83 5.50 -16.99
C SER A 414 -0.29 6.63 -17.86
N ARG A 415 0.71 6.33 -18.71
CA ARG A 415 1.29 7.28 -19.67
C ARG A 415 0.25 7.82 -20.65
N ALA A 416 -0.65 6.96 -21.15
CA ALA A 416 -1.72 7.37 -22.05
C ALA A 416 -2.69 8.38 -21.41
N MET A 417 -2.86 8.32 -20.09
CA MET A 417 -3.68 9.24 -19.30
C MET A 417 -2.88 10.42 -18.71
N GLY A 418 -1.59 10.57 -19.08
CA GLY A 418 -0.71 11.60 -18.55
C GLY A 418 -0.38 11.45 -17.06
N GLN A 419 -0.52 10.24 -16.51
CA GLN A 419 -0.13 9.93 -15.14
C GLN A 419 1.32 9.41 -15.10
N PRO A 420 2.04 9.60 -13.98
CA PRO A 420 3.32 8.91 -13.74
C PRO A 420 3.16 7.39 -13.87
N ASP A 421 4.26 6.70 -14.09
CA ASP A 421 4.27 5.24 -14.12
C ASP A 421 3.69 4.68 -12.82
N PHE A 422 2.71 3.78 -12.96
CA PHE A 422 2.09 3.09 -11.83
C PHE A 422 3.14 2.31 -11.03
N TYR A 423 4.07 1.68 -11.74
CA TYR A 423 5.20 0.96 -11.19
C TYR A 423 6.49 1.48 -11.86
N PRO A 424 7.18 2.46 -11.24
CA PRO A 424 8.33 3.13 -11.84
C PRO A 424 9.66 2.38 -11.64
N PHE A 425 9.61 1.12 -11.19
CA PHE A 425 10.80 0.32 -10.90
C PHE A 425 11.15 -0.59 -12.08
N VAL A 426 12.45 -0.83 -12.24
CA VAL A 426 12.98 -1.83 -13.17
C VAL A 426 13.57 -2.95 -12.32
N LEU A 427 13.07 -4.17 -12.48
CA LEU A 427 13.58 -5.31 -11.74
C LEU A 427 14.90 -5.78 -12.38
N ALA A 428 16.00 -5.57 -11.66
CA ALA A 428 17.29 -6.11 -12.04
C ALA A 428 17.32 -7.64 -11.84
N HIS A 429 18.15 -8.34 -12.62
CA HIS A 429 18.30 -9.80 -12.50
C HIS A 429 18.73 -10.20 -11.07
N GLU A 430 19.59 -9.42 -10.40
CA GLU A 430 20.03 -9.72 -9.03
C GLU A 430 18.94 -9.53 -7.96
N VAL A 431 17.84 -8.86 -8.29
CA VAL A 431 16.69 -8.72 -7.39
C VAL A 431 15.80 -9.96 -7.44
N VAL A 432 15.82 -10.72 -8.54
CA VAL A 432 14.96 -11.91 -8.72
C VAL A 432 15.24 -13.00 -7.68
N PRO A 433 16.51 -13.37 -7.39
CA PRO A 433 16.83 -14.29 -6.30
C PRO A 433 16.31 -13.81 -4.93
N LYS A 434 16.41 -12.51 -4.65
CA LYS A 434 15.94 -11.89 -3.39
C LYS A 434 14.43 -12.04 -3.24
N LEU A 435 13.67 -11.80 -4.31
CA LEU A 435 12.21 -11.97 -4.32
C LEU A 435 11.80 -13.44 -4.18
N GLN A 436 12.52 -14.38 -4.79
CA GLN A 436 12.23 -15.80 -4.61
C GLN A 436 12.52 -16.24 -3.18
N PHE A 437 13.63 -15.77 -2.59
CA PHE A 437 13.96 -16.05 -1.19
C PHE A 437 12.83 -15.63 -0.23
N ILE A 438 12.23 -14.45 -0.46
CA ILE A 438 11.06 -14.00 0.31
C ILE A 438 9.85 -14.93 0.08
N ASP A 439 9.57 -15.35 -1.16
CA ASP A 439 8.46 -16.28 -1.45
C ASP A 439 8.61 -17.62 -0.71
N LEU A 440 9.81 -18.20 -0.74
CA LEU A 440 10.13 -19.46 -0.05
C LEU A 440 9.92 -19.32 1.46
N LEU A 441 10.43 -18.23 2.05
CA LEU A 441 10.30 -17.95 3.47
C LEU A 441 8.83 -17.73 3.88
N VAL A 442 8.04 -17.02 3.07
CA VAL A 442 6.60 -16.82 3.32
C VAL A 442 5.85 -18.15 3.26
N ASN A 443 6.14 -18.99 2.26
CA ASN A 443 5.49 -20.30 2.12
C ASN A 443 5.87 -21.22 3.29
N ALA A 444 7.14 -21.28 3.70
CA ALA A 444 7.60 -22.06 4.84
C ALA A 444 6.96 -21.60 6.16
N THR A 445 6.87 -20.29 6.37
CA THR A 445 6.22 -19.70 7.57
C THR A 445 4.74 -20.09 7.64
N ARG A 446 4.03 -20.04 6.50
CA ARG A 446 2.62 -20.45 6.42
C ARG A 446 2.43 -21.94 6.72
N GLU A 447 3.33 -22.79 6.21
CA GLU A 447 3.28 -24.24 6.45
C GLU A 447 3.50 -24.58 7.92
N GLN A 448 4.45 -23.91 8.58
CA GLN A 448 4.68 -24.04 10.02
C GLN A 448 3.46 -23.61 10.83
N ALA A 449 2.84 -22.47 10.48
CA ALA A 449 1.64 -21.98 11.15
C ALA A 449 0.41 -22.89 10.94
N SER A 450 0.34 -23.62 9.83
CA SER A 450 -0.73 -24.59 9.55
C SER A 450 -0.54 -25.91 10.28
N ALA A 451 0.70 -26.21 10.71
CA ALA A 451 1.05 -27.43 11.44
C ALA A 451 0.98 -27.29 12.97
N SER A 452 1.02 -26.05 13.47
CA SER A 452 0.83 -25.67 14.88
C SER A 452 -0.64 -25.44 15.22
#